data_AF-A0A9W8HUI0-F1
#
_entry.id   AF-A0A9W8HUI0-F1
#
_cell.length_a   1.000
_cell.length_b   1.000
_cell.length_c   1.000
_cell.angle_alpha   90.00
_cell.angle_beta   90.00
_cell.angle_gamma   90.00
#
_symmetry.space_group_name_H-M   'P 1'
#
loop_
_entity.id
_entity.type
_entity.pdbx_description
1 polymer ?
#
loop_
_entity_poly.entity_id
_entity_poly.type
_entity_poly.pdbx_seq_one_letter_code
_entity_poly.pdbx_strand_id
1 'polypeptide(L)'
;MLSLESLIHYSLIVGLILAAPIILALGFQVVTLGTLTHQRQCRARIEEATTPDTSSHAPYYAGFFHPYPNAGGGGERVLWTMIKAIQEKYPFIVCIIYSGDGVTRETLVRNVQRKFGLPIRPETIYVVELTWRWWVDYKFPRFTLLMQSLGSVILACQALHRFCPDIFIDTVGFAFTYPTVALLSSKIPI
;
A
#
# COMPACT_ATOMS: atom_id res chain seq x y z
N MET A 1 1.46 59.72 -14.98
CA MET A 1 2.43 59.04 -15.87
C MET A 1 2.99 57.86 -15.08
N LEU A 2 2.61 56.63 -15.38
CA LEU A 2 3.19 55.45 -14.73
C LEU A 2 4.70 55.44 -15.05
N SER A 3 5.56 55.29 -14.04
CA SER A 3 7.01 55.20 -14.27
C SER A 3 7.32 53.92 -15.05
N LEU A 4 8.33 53.95 -15.92
CA LEU A 4 8.78 52.77 -16.67
C LEU A 4 9.06 51.58 -15.73
N GLU A 5 9.59 51.87 -14.54
CA GLU A 5 9.81 50.89 -13.47
C GLU A 5 8.50 50.21 -13.05
N SER A 6 7.43 50.98 -12.84
CA SER A 6 6.13 50.41 -12.49
C SER A 6 5.60 49.46 -13.57
N LEU A 7 5.78 49.79 -14.85
CA LEU A 7 5.37 48.93 -15.97
C LEU A 7 6.16 47.61 -16.01
N ILE A 8 7.47 47.67 -15.74
CA ILE A 8 8.34 46.49 -15.65
C ILE A 8 7.95 45.62 -14.44
N HIS A 9 7.65 46.23 -13.29
CA HIS A 9 7.19 45.49 -12.12
C HIS A 9 5.86 44.78 -12.38
N TYR A 10 4.87 45.45 -13.00
CA TYR A 10 3.59 44.81 -13.33
C TYR A 10 3.74 43.69 -14.35
N SER A 11 4.56 43.85 -15.39
CA SER A 11 4.76 42.80 -16.39
C SER A 11 5.45 41.57 -15.81
N LEU A 12 6.41 41.74 -14.89
CA LEU A 12 7.03 40.64 -14.15
C LEU A 12 6.03 39.92 -13.24
N ILE A 13 5.20 40.66 -12.49
CA ILE A 13 4.19 40.07 -11.61
C ILE A 13 3.16 39.27 -12.42
N VAL A 14 2.66 39.83 -13.52
CA VAL A 14 1.72 39.13 -14.42
C VAL A 14 2.39 37.89 -15.03
N GLY A 15 3.65 37.99 -15.45
CA GLY A 15 4.42 36.85 -15.95
C GLY A 15 4.55 35.72 -14.93
N LEU A 16 4.84 36.03 -13.66
CA LEU A 16 4.92 35.05 -12.57
C LEU A 16 3.57 34.39 -12.27
N ILE A 17 2.49 35.18 -12.24
CA ILE A 17 1.13 34.68 -12.01
C ILE A 17 0.71 33.71 -13.11
N LEU A 18 1.06 33.99 -14.37
CA LEU A 18 0.76 33.10 -15.51
C LEU A 18 1.67 31.86 -15.56
N ALA A 19 2.93 31.98 -15.13
CA ALA A 19 3.87 30.86 -15.13
C ALA A 19 3.62 29.85 -13.99
N ALA A 20 3.20 30.31 -12.81
CA ALA A 20 2.96 29.48 -11.63
C ALA A 20 2.01 28.27 -11.89
N PRO A 21 0.82 28.42 -12.50
CA PRO A 21 -0.07 27.27 -12.75
C PRO A 21 0.53 26.27 -13.74
N ILE A 22 1.30 26.75 -14.72
CA ILE A 22 1.99 25.88 -15.69
C ILE A 22 3.06 25.06 -14.98
N ILE A 23 3.87 25.69 -14.13
CA ILE A 23 4.91 24.99 -13.35
C ILE A 23 4.29 23.96 -12.41
N LEU A 24 3.19 24.31 -11.73
CA LEU A 24 2.47 23.38 -10.86
C LEU A 24 1.85 22.21 -11.64
N ALA A 25 1.27 22.47 -12.81
CA ALA A 25 0.71 21.42 -13.66
C ALA A 25 1.78 20.47 -14.20
N LEU A 26 2.91 21.00 -14.66
CA LEU A 26 4.05 20.20 -15.11
C LEU A 26 4.63 19.38 -13.94
N GLY A 27 4.80 19.99 -12.77
CA GLY A 27 5.23 19.31 -11.56
C GLY A 27 4.29 18.16 -11.19
N PHE A 28 2.99 18.40 -11.21
CA PHE A 28 1.97 17.38 -10.97
C PHE A 28 2.07 16.24 -11.99
N GLN A 29 2.17 16.56 -13.28
CA GLN A 29 2.32 15.55 -14.34
C GLN A 29 3.57 14.69 -14.14
N VAL A 30 4.72 15.29 -13.84
CA VAL A 30 5.96 14.56 -13.55
C VAL A 30 5.78 13.61 -12.36
N VAL A 31 5.14 14.06 -11.28
CA VAL A 31 4.85 13.23 -10.11
C VAL A 31 3.89 12.07 -10.47
N THR A 32 2.83 12.34 -11.23
CA THR A 32 1.90 11.28 -11.66
C THR A 32 2.57 10.24 -12.56
N LEU A 33 3.40 10.66 -13.51
CA LEU A 33 4.13 9.74 -14.38
C LEU A 33 5.17 8.92 -13.59
N GLY A 34 5.87 9.57 -12.64
CA GLY A 34 6.81 8.91 -11.76
C GLY A 34 6.16 7.84 -10.90
N THR A 35 5.01 8.15 -10.28
CA THR A 35 4.24 7.20 -9.47
C THR A 35 3.67 6.05 -10.31
N LEU A 36 3.12 6.32 -11.50
CA LEU A 36 2.64 5.27 -12.40
C LEU A 36 3.78 4.34 -12.86
N THR A 37 4.93 4.90 -13.21
CA THR A 37 6.10 4.12 -13.64
C THR A 37 6.62 3.27 -12.48
N HIS A 38 6.69 3.83 -11.27
CA HIS A 38 7.05 3.10 -10.07
C HIS A 38 6.09 1.92 -9.81
N GLN A 39 4.78 2.16 -9.86
CA GLN A 39 3.77 1.11 -9.64
C GLN A 39 3.83 0.02 -10.71
N ARG A 40 4.12 0.37 -11.97
CA ARG A 40 4.35 -0.62 -13.04
C ARG A 40 5.56 -1.51 -12.74
N GLN A 41 6.66 -0.94 -12.27
CA GLN A 41 7.84 -1.71 -11.87
C GLN A 41 7.54 -2.63 -10.68
N CYS A 42 6.81 -2.15 -9.68
CA CYS A 42 6.40 -2.96 -8.53
C CYS A 42 5.49 -4.12 -8.95
N ARG A 43 4.54 -3.87 -9.86
CA ARG A 43 3.67 -4.92 -10.42
C ARG A 43 4.46 -5.96 -11.19
N ALA A 44 5.40 -5.56 -12.05
CA ALA A 44 6.24 -6.49 -12.80
C ALA A 44 7.05 -7.44 -11.88
N ARG A 45 7.56 -6.94 -10.75
CA ARG A 45 8.26 -7.76 -9.75
C ARG A 45 7.36 -8.81 -9.08
N ILE A 46 6.08 -8.48 -8.90
CA ILE A 46 5.11 -9.41 -8.32
C ILE A 46 4.72 -10.46 -9.37
N GLU A 47 4.53 -10.06 -10.62
CA GLU A 47 4.26 -10.97 -11.74
C GLU A 47 5.41 -11.95 -11.97
N GLU A 48 6.67 -11.52 -11.80
CA GLU A 48 7.84 -12.41 -11.84
C GLU A 48 7.89 -13.37 -10.65
N ALA A 49 7.47 -12.92 -9.46
CA ALA A 49 7.57 -13.69 -8.22
C ALA A 49 6.37 -14.62 -7.97
N THR A 50 5.27 -14.49 -8.70
CA THR A 50 4.01 -15.21 -8.46
C THR A 50 3.48 -15.85 -9.73
N THR A 51 2.81 -17.00 -9.59
CA THR A 51 2.26 -17.76 -10.73
C THR A 51 0.80 -18.11 -10.44
N PRO A 52 -0.11 -17.11 -10.48
CA PRO A 52 -1.55 -17.35 -10.34
C PRO A 52 -2.10 -18.13 -11.55
N ASP A 53 -3.20 -18.86 -11.34
CA ASP A 53 -3.92 -19.50 -12.45
C ASP A 53 -4.77 -18.46 -13.18
N THR A 54 -4.29 -18.02 -14.33
CA THR A 54 -4.94 -16.99 -15.16
C THR A 54 -5.67 -17.58 -16.37
N SER A 55 -5.95 -18.89 -16.37
CA SER A 55 -6.63 -19.57 -17.47
C SER A 55 -8.01 -19.00 -17.78
N SER A 56 -8.73 -18.54 -16.75
CA SER A 56 -10.10 -18.05 -16.85
C SER A 56 -10.25 -16.54 -16.62
N HIS A 57 -9.33 -15.92 -15.89
CA HIS A 57 -9.41 -14.54 -15.45
C HIS A 57 -8.01 -13.90 -15.46
N ALA A 58 -7.93 -12.59 -15.70
CA ALA A 58 -6.68 -11.86 -15.52
C ALA A 58 -6.23 -11.87 -14.04
N PRO A 59 -4.93 -11.72 -13.74
CA PRO A 59 -4.46 -11.59 -12.37
C PRO A 59 -5.19 -10.47 -11.62
N TYR A 60 -5.54 -10.75 -10.37
CA TYR A 60 -6.16 -9.76 -9.48
C TYR A 60 -5.42 -9.73 -8.14
N TYR A 61 -5.10 -8.54 -7.64
CA TYR A 61 -4.22 -8.37 -6.50
C TYR A 61 -4.99 -7.92 -5.25
N ALA A 62 -5.12 -8.83 -4.27
CA ALA A 62 -5.78 -8.54 -3.00
C ALA A 62 -4.75 -8.18 -1.92
N GLY A 63 -4.77 -6.92 -1.47
CA GLY A 63 -3.86 -6.39 -0.46
C GLY A 63 -4.38 -6.57 0.96
N PHE A 64 -3.72 -7.41 1.74
CA PHE A 64 -3.99 -7.62 3.16
C PHE A 64 -3.03 -6.78 3.99
N PHE A 65 -3.55 -5.69 4.56
CA PHE A 65 -2.82 -4.85 5.48
C PHE A 65 -2.80 -5.51 6.85
N HIS A 66 -1.65 -6.10 7.18
CA HIS A 66 -1.47 -6.84 8.43
C HIS A 66 0.00 -6.81 8.85
N PRO A 67 0.47 -5.82 9.64
CA PRO A 67 1.89 -5.67 9.97
C PRO A 67 2.50 -6.80 10.83
N TYR A 68 1.69 -7.74 11.34
CA TYR A 68 2.09 -8.81 12.28
C TYR A 68 1.70 -10.24 11.84
N PRO A 69 1.81 -10.62 10.56
CA PRO A 69 1.13 -11.81 10.07
C PRO A 69 1.75 -13.11 10.59
N ASN A 70 2.93 -13.03 11.22
CA ASN A 70 3.64 -14.14 11.83
C ASN A 70 3.46 -14.22 13.36
N ALA A 71 2.65 -13.38 14.03
CA ALA A 71 2.54 -13.38 15.50
C ALA A 71 1.97 -14.70 16.05
N GLY A 72 0.92 -15.24 15.43
CA GLY A 72 0.37 -16.56 15.79
C GLY A 72 -0.87 -16.52 16.69
N GLY A 73 -1.55 -15.38 16.81
CA GLY A 73 -2.78 -15.22 17.58
C GLY A 73 -4.04 -15.60 16.78
N GLY A 74 -5.20 -15.32 17.39
CA GLY A 74 -6.51 -15.60 16.80
C GLY A 74 -6.80 -14.77 15.55
N GLY A 75 -6.41 -13.48 15.54
CA GLY A 75 -6.58 -12.60 14.39
C GLY A 75 -5.79 -13.07 13.16
N GLU A 76 -4.55 -13.52 13.37
CA GLU A 76 -3.72 -14.08 12.31
C GLU A 76 -4.32 -15.40 11.79
N ARG A 77 -4.90 -16.24 12.65
CA ARG A 77 -5.61 -17.45 12.19
C ARG A 77 -6.78 -17.09 11.26
N VAL A 78 -7.54 -16.03 11.56
CA VAL A 78 -8.63 -15.54 10.69
C VAL A 78 -8.07 -15.06 9.35
N LEU A 79 -7.02 -14.23 9.36
CA LEU A 79 -6.32 -13.77 8.15
C LEU A 79 -5.91 -14.95 7.26
N TRP A 80 -5.20 -15.92 7.81
CA TRP A 80 -4.67 -17.04 7.02
C TRP A 80 -5.75 -18.03 6.56
N THR A 81 -6.84 -18.16 7.33
CA THR A 81 -8.00 -18.95 6.90
C THR A 81 -8.70 -18.28 5.72
N MET A 82 -8.85 -16.95 5.74
CA MET A 82 -9.40 -16.18 4.63
C MET A 82 -8.52 -16.29 3.37
N ILE A 83 -7.19 -16.12 3.51
CA ILE A 83 -6.25 -16.30 2.40
C ILE A 83 -6.36 -17.70 1.80
N LYS A 84 -6.41 -18.75 2.63
CA LYS A 84 -6.58 -20.12 2.16
C LYS A 84 -7.87 -20.28 1.35
N ALA A 85 -8.99 -19.76 1.86
CA ALA A 85 -10.27 -19.84 1.17
C ALA A 85 -10.25 -19.09 -0.19
N ILE A 86 -9.58 -17.93 -0.26
CA ILE A 86 -9.39 -17.18 -1.51
C ILE A 86 -8.55 -17.99 -2.49
N GLN A 87 -7.45 -18.57 -2.03
CA GLN A 87 -6.61 -19.45 -2.85
C GLN A 87 -7.41 -20.62 -3.41
N GLU A 88 -8.26 -21.26 -2.62
CA GLU A 88 -9.07 -22.40 -3.09
C GLU A 88 -10.16 -21.97 -4.08
N LYS A 89 -10.81 -20.83 -3.86
CA LYS A 89 -11.96 -20.39 -4.66
C LYS A 89 -11.61 -19.56 -5.89
N TYR A 90 -10.53 -18.78 -5.83
CA TYR A 90 -10.13 -17.79 -6.84
C TYR A 90 -8.63 -17.87 -7.12
N PRO A 91 -8.16 -18.89 -7.86
CA PRO A 91 -6.73 -19.15 -8.04
C PRO A 91 -6.00 -18.10 -8.91
N PHE A 92 -6.74 -17.21 -9.58
CA PHE A 92 -6.20 -16.04 -10.30
C PHE A 92 -5.84 -14.87 -9.35
N ILE A 93 -6.26 -14.92 -8.07
CA ILE A 93 -5.99 -13.87 -7.10
C ILE A 93 -4.60 -14.08 -6.47
N VAL A 94 -3.78 -13.04 -6.53
CA VAL A 94 -2.52 -12.94 -5.80
C VAL A 94 -2.76 -12.17 -4.50
N CYS A 95 -2.46 -12.81 -3.37
CA CYS A 95 -2.59 -12.22 -2.05
C CYS A 95 -1.31 -11.48 -1.67
N ILE A 96 -1.40 -10.15 -1.59
CA ILE A 96 -0.30 -9.26 -1.19
C ILE A 96 -0.37 -9.03 0.31
N ILE A 97 0.66 -9.43 1.04
CA ILE A 97 0.72 -9.32 2.50
C ILE A 97 1.63 -8.15 2.87
N TYR A 98 1.07 -7.06 3.39
CA TYR A 98 1.86 -5.95 3.91
C TYR A 98 2.33 -6.24 5.33
N SER A 99 3.58 -6.67 5.47
CA SER A 99 4.14 -7.23 6.71
C SER A 99 5.30 -6.42 7.24
N GLY A 100 5.35 -6.15 8.54
CA GLY A 100 6.55 -5.58 9.17
C GLY A 100 7.42 -6.61 9.90
N ASP A 101 7.18 -7.92 9.72
CA ASP A 101 7.93 -8.97 10.41
C ASP A 101 9.34 -9.22 9.84
N GLY A 102 9.66 -8.68 8.67
CA GLY A 102 10.98 -8.89 8.03
C GLY A 102 11.26 -10.36 7.67
N VAL A 103 10.21 -11.17 7.46
CA VAL A 103 10.33 -12.59 7.12
C VAL A 103 10.06 -12.84 5.63
N THR A 104 10.78 -13.81 5.05
CA THR A 104 10.54 -14.23 3.66
C THR A 104 9.19 -14.92 3.52
N ARG A 105 8.65 -14.93 2.29
CA ARG A 105 7.40 -15.62 1.93
C ARG A 105 7.42 -17.09 2.35
N GLU A 106 8.51 -17.79 2.07
CA GLU A 106 8.68 -19.22 2.33
C GLU A 106 8.69 -19.49 3.83
N THR A 107 9.35 -18.62 4.60
CA THR A 107 9.38 -18.69 6.06
C THR A 107 8.00 -18.41 6.65
N LEU A 108 7.30 -17.40 6.11
CA LEU A 108 5.95 -17.03 6.54
C LEU A 108 4.97 -18.20 6.33
N VAL A 109 4.92 -18.77 5.12
CA VAL A 109 4.05 -19.92 4.80
C VAL A 109 4.38 -21.13 5.69
N ARG A 110 5.66 -21.44 5.91
CA ARG A 110 6.07 -22.53 6.82
C ARG A 110 5.57 -22.28 8.25
N ASN A 111 5.66 -21.05 8.73
CA ASN A 111 5.19 -20.70 10.06
C ASN A 111 3.67 -20.82 10.19
N VAL A 112 2.92 -20.45 9.15
CA VAL A 112 1.45 -20.60 9.09
C VAL A 112 1.06 -22.07 9.16
N GLN A 113 1.70 -22.92 8.36
CA GLN A 113 1.48 -24.37 8.42
C GLN A 113 1.77 -24.92 9.83
N ARG A 114 2.90 -24.53 10.43
CA ARG A 114 3.29 -25.00 11.77
C ARG A 114 2.34 -24.53 12.87
N LYS A 115 1.92 -23.25 12.84
CA LYS A 115 1.11 -22.63 13.91
C LYS A 115 -0.37 -22.97 13.80
N PHE A 116 -0.89 -23.08 12.58
CA PHE A 116 -2.33 -23.18 12.33
C PHE A 116 -2.76 -24.43 11.57
N GLY A 117 -1.82 -25.24 11.07
CA GLY A 117 -2.12 -26.41 10.24
C GLY A 117 -2.75 -26.05 8.89
N LEU A 118 -2.56 -24.82 8.41
CA LEU A 118 -3.14 -24.33 7.17
C LEU A 118 -2.12 -24.40 6.03
N PRO A 119 -2.34 -25.26 5.01
CA PRO A 119 -1.49 -25.30 3.84
C PRO A 119 -1.81 -24.10 2.94
N ILE A 120 -0.84 -23.19 2.81
CA ILE A 120 -0.93 -22.01 1.95
C ILE A 120 -0.03 -22.23 0.73
N ARG A 121 -0.52 -21.87 -0.46
CA ARG A 121 0.25 -21.93 -1.72
C ARG A 121 1.17 -20.71 -1.85
N PRO A 122 2.50 -20.83 -1.76
CA PRO A 122 3.42 -19.70 -1.88
C PRO A 122 3.33 -18.98 -3.23
N GLU A 123 2.91 -19.69 -4.29
CA GLU A 123 2.87 -19.21 -5.67
C GLU A 123 1.89 -18.05 -5.88
N THR A 124 0.90 -17.92 -5.01
CA THR A 124 -0.12 -16.85 -5.05
C THR A 124 0.01 -15.89 -3.86
N ILE A 125 1.18 -15.85 -3.23
CA ILE A 125 1.50 -14.94 -2.13
C ILE A 125 2.68 -14.07 -2.53
N TYR A 126 2.58 -12.77 -2.23
CA TYR A 126 3.71 -11.85 -2.26
C TYR A 126 3.76 -11.05 -0.97
N VAL A 127 4.95 -10.91 -0.38
CA VAL A 127 5.14 -10.19 0.88
C VAL A 127 5.75 -8.82 0.59
N VAL A 128 5.03 -7.76 0.91
CA VAL A 128 5.52 -6.39 0.89
C VAL A 128 5.99 -6.03 2.30
N GLU A 129 7.29 -5.82 2.45
CA GLU A 129 7.85 -5.44 3.74
C GLU A 129 7.46 -4.00 4.13
N LEU A 130 7.12 -3.78 5.40
CA LEU A 130 6.84 -2.49 6.01
C LEU A 130 7.93 -2.15 7.02
N THR A 131 8.93 -1.37 6.61
CA THR A 131 10.08 -1.04 7.47
C THR A 131 9.73 -0.07 8.60
N TRP A 132 8.58 0.60 8.51
CA TRP A 132 8.17 1.64 9.46
C TRP A 132 7.16 1.15 10.51
N ARG A 133 7.06 -0.17 10.72
CA ARG A 133 6.16 -0.78 11.71
C ARG A 133 6.28 -0.19 13.12
N TRP A 134 7.45 0.32 13.48
CA TRP A 134 7.68 0.92 14.80
C TRP A 134 6.69 2.03 15.17
N TRP A 135 6.08 2.72 14.20
CA TRP A 135 5.02 3.72 14.45
C TRP A 135 3.75 3.14 15.08
N VAL A 136 3.45 1.87 14.82
CA VAL A 136 2.31 1.15 15.40
C VAL A 136 2.71 0.24 16.56
N ASP A 137 4.01 -0.04 16.73
CA ASP A 137 4.53 -0.81 17.87
C ASP A 137 4.73 0.04 19.12
N TYR A 138 5.02 1.33 18.95
CA TYR A 138 5.36 2.20 20.07
C TYR A 138 4.21 2.34 21.07
N LYS A 139 4.52 2.18 22.36
CA LYS A 139 3.57 2.34 23.46
C LYS A 139 3.73 3.73 24.07
N PHE A 140 2.82 4.61 23.72
CA PHE A 140 2.82 5.98 24.24
C PHE A 140 2.40 6.00 25.72
N PRO A 141 2.96 6.88 26.57
CA PRO A 141 2.52 7.01 27.95
C PRO A 141 1.05 7.41 28.09
N ARG A 142 0.50 8.09 27.08
CA ARG A 142 -0.89 8.52 26.96
C ARG A 142 -1.35 8.38 25.51
N PHE A 143 -2.63 8.10 25.29
CA PHE A 143 -3.25 8.03 23.95
C PHE A 143 -2.64 6.99 23.00
N THR A 144 -2.14 5.86 23.51
CA THR A 144 -1.50 4.82 22.69
C THR A 144 -2.34 4.39 21.49
N LEU A 145 -3.61 4.08 21.69
CA LEU A 145 -4.48 3.63 20.59
C LEU A 145 -4.66 4.70 19.51
N LEU A 146 -4.82 5.97 19.91
CA LEU A 146 -4.93 7.07 18.97
C LEU A 146 -3.62 7.25 18.17
N MET A 147 -2.49 7.26 18.87
CA MET A 147 -1.19 7.48 18.24
C MET A 147 -0.75 6.32 17.36
N GLN A 148 -1.04 5.08 17.75
CA GLN A 148 -0.85 3.91 16.89
C GLN A 148 -1.79 3.96 15.69
N SER A 149 -3.04 4.38 15.86
CA SER A 149 -3.94 4.59 14.73
C SER A 149 -3.46 5.70 13.79
N LEU A 150 -2.81 6.76 14.29
CA LEU A 150 -2.16 7.75 13.44
C LEU A 150 -0.90 7.18 12.76
N GLY A 151 -0.15 6.34 13.48
CA GLY A 151 0.99 5.60 12.93
C GLY A 151 0.59 4.70 11.76
N SER A 152 -0.63 4.14 11.77
CA SER A 152 -1.12 3.32 10.66
C SER A 152 -1.28 4.10 9.36
N VAL A 153 -1.47 5.42 9.40
CA VAL A 153 -1.48 6.29 8.21
C VAL A 153 -0.13 6.21 7.51
N ILE A 154 0.96 6.32 8.28
CA ILE A 154 2.33 6.25 7.76
C ILE A 154 2.60 4.87 7.13
N LEU A 155 2.17 3.79 7.79
CA LEU A 155 2.30 2.44 7.24
C LEU A 155 1.43 2.23 5.99
N ALA A 156 0.20 2.75 5.96
CA ALA A 156 -0.68 2.63 4.79
C ALA A 156 -0.10 3.39 3.59
N CYS A 157 0.45 4.59 3.80
CA CYS A 157 1.21 5.33 2.78
C CYS A 157 2.39 4.50 2.27
N GLN A 158 3.17 3.88 3.18
CA GLN A 158 4.28 3.01 2.81
C GLN A 158 3.81 1.79 2.00
N ALA A 159 2.72 1.16 2.42
CA ALA A 159 2.13 0.00 1.75
C ALA A 159 1.74 0.35 0.31
N LEU A 160 0.94 1.41 0.11
CA LEU A 160 0.49 1.83 -1.22
C LEU A 160 1.63 2.35 -2.09
N HIS A 161 2.62 3.02 -1.51
CA HIS A 161 3.81 3.43 -2.25
C HIS A 161 4.57 2.22 -2.78
N ARG A 162 4.75 1.16 -1.97
CA ARG A 162 5.46 -0.05 -2.40
C ARG A 162 4.65 -0.89 -3.39
N PHE A 163 3.33 -0.98 -3.21
CA PHE A 163 2.44 -1.61 -4.17
C PHE A 163 0.99 -1.22 -3.92
N CYS A 164 0.32 -0.70 -4.95
CA CYS A 164 -1.11 -0.40 -4.95
C CYS A 164 -1.90 -1.64 -5.43
N PRO A 165 -2.69 -2.29 -4.54
CA PRO A 165 -3.46 -3.48 -4.90
C PRO A 165 -4.75 -3.10 -5.64
N ASP A 166 -5.49 -4.10 -6.13
CA ASP A 166 -6.79 -3.88 -6.77
C ASP A 166 -7.94 -3.87 -5.74
N ILE A 167 -7.75 -4.49 -4.57
CA ILE A 167 -8.59 -4.35 -3.37
C ILE A 167 -7.69 -4.25 -2.14
N PHE A 168 -8.08 -3.42 -1.16
CA PHE A 168 -7.35 -3.26 0.09
C PHE A 168 -8.20 -3.71 1.27
N ILE A 169 -7.62 -4.53 2.15
CA ILE A 169 -8.29 -5.16 3.29
C ILE A 169 -7.45 -4.90 4.53
N ASP A 170 -7.95 -4.06 5.44
CA ASP A 170 -7.37 -3.95 6.79
C ASP A 170 -7.90 -5.07 7.67
N THR A 171 -6.98 -5.89 8.17
CA THR A 171 -7.30 -7.05 9.02
C THR A 171 -6.89 -6.86 10.47
N VAL A 172 -6.24 -5.74 10.81
CA VAL A 172 -5.88 -5.36 12.18
C VAL A 172 -6.94 -4.44 12.76
N GLY A 173 -7.54 -3.58 11.93
CA GLY A 173 -8.63 -2.69 12.33
C GLY A 173 -8.14 -1.34 12.85
N PHE A 174 -7.14 -0.74 12.19
CA PHE A 174 -6.75 0.63 12.50
C PHE A 174 -7.80 1.63 11.97
N ALA A 175 -8.02 2.74 12.67
CA ALA A 175 -9.13 3.64 12.34
C ALA A 175 -8.92 4.44 11.04
N PHE A 176 -7.67 4.66 10.64
CA PHE A 176 -7.33 5.60 9.56
C PHE A 176 -6.78 4.94 8.29
N THR A 177 -6.67 3.61 8.22
CA THR A 177 -6.18 2.91 7.02
C THR A 177 -7.10 3.15 5.83
N TYR A 178 -8.40 2.86 5.94
CA TYR A 178 -9.36 3.08 4.85
C TYR A 178 -9.48 4.54 4.42
N PRO A 179 -9.62 5.54 5.32
CA PRO A 179 -9.56 6.95 4.92
C PRO A 179 -8.27 7.33 4.17
N THR A 180 -7.13 6.76 4.59
CA THR A 180 -5.84 6.99 3.92
C THR A 180 -5.84 6.39 2.51
N VAL A 181 -6.35 5.17 2.35
CA VAL A 181 -6.48 4.53 1.03
C VAL A 181 -7.42 5.31 0.12
N ALA A 182 -8.57 5.75 0.63
CA ALA A 182 -9.54 6.59 -0.10
C ALA A 182 -8.89 7.86 -0.67
N LEU A 183 -8.05 8.50 0.15
CA LEU A 183 -7.37 9.74 -0.21
C LEU A 183 -6.26 9.53 -1.24
N LEU A 184 -5.54 8.41 -1.15
CA LEU A 184 -4.36 8.14 -1.98
C LEU A 184 -4.68 7.41 -3.29
N SER A 185 -5.81 6.71 -3.37
CA SER A 185 -6.21 5.99 -4.58
C SER A 185 -7.72 5.99 -4.76
N SER A 186 -8.17 6.62 -5.84
CA SER A 186 -9.57 6.55 -6.28
C SER A 186 -9.94 5.23 -6.97
N LYS A 187 -8.95 4.35 -7.22
CA LYS A 187 -9.13 3.09 -7.96
C LYS A 187 -9.41 1.90 -7.05
N ILE A 188 -9.02 2.00 -5.78
CA ILE A 188 -9.19 0.91 -4.83
C ILE A 188 -10.59 1.03 -4.23
N PRO A 189 -11.47 0.02 -4.40
CA PRO A 189 -12.72 -0.03 -3.67
C PRO A 189 -12.43 -0.26 -2.18
N ILE A 190 -13.12 0.50 -1.33
CA ILE A 190 -13.08 0.44 0.14
C ILE A 190 -14.49 0.24 0.70
#